data_AF-A0A959AIX0-F1
#
_entry.id   AF-A0A959AIX0-F1
#
_cell.length_a   1.000
_cell.length_b   1.000
_cell.length_c   1.000
_cell.angle_alpha   90.00
_cell.angle_beta   90.00
_cell.angle_gamma   90.00
#
_symmetry.space_group_name_H-M   'P 1'
#
loop_
_entity.id
_entity.type
_entity.pdbx_description
1 polymer ?
#
loop_
_entity_poly.entity_id
_entity_poly.type
_entity_poly.pdbx_seq_one_letter_code
_entity_poly.pdbx_strand_id
1 'polypeptide(L)'
;MLRRPMILAVTLLAAISARAQEDPTVWLLSSENALCYRTEAGTWHKNIQPGAIILKANTLKVPRKAVATLYSNGTFVQLKKGKYRLSEVWKNATTLRTLGFDEAFESYLAASVSLAQEANGLNPDWARLIDPATGGDGWGTTDPKKAKDGWGTTDPKKAKDGWGTTDPKKSKDGWGTTDPKKAKDGWGVTDPKKAKDGWGGQGKRIHPIMPFGNLMPSGPVVFSWSQPEGSGAFTLQIHDADGKLVHEATTQDTFVVVNISKAPYVDGAHFVWQVRTERGGEMLESNRLEIAISNSNEWEAALAPLKRSKLFPTADPMLREIMEAVALERAEWFYSAKQRYADLKAKYPDNNMARIMFATFWMRNGLLTMAHAAVK
;
A
#
# COMPACT_ATOMS: atom_id res chain seq x y z
N MET A 1 29.82 -3.57 -57.78
CA MET A 1 29.77 -2.16 -57.32
C MET A 1 28.29 -1.83 -57.09
N LEU A 2 27.77 -1.55 -55.87
CA LEU A 2 27.99 -0.37 -55.00
C LEU A 2 27.84 0.94 -55.81
N ARG A 3 27.02 1.96 -55.50
CA ARG A 3 26.09 2.37 -54.40
C ARG A 3 25.05 3.35 -55.05
N ARG A 4 23.94 3.87 -54.50
CA ARG A 4 23.22 3.89 -53.19
C ARG A 4 21.80 4.46 -53.47
N PRO A 5 20.69 4.04 -52.83
CA PRO A 5 19.50 4.89 -52.68
C PRO A 5 19.65 5.85 -51.48
N MET A 6 18.80 6.89 -51.44
CA MET A 6 18.87 8.01 -50.47
C MET A 6 18.81 7.60 -49.00
N ILE A 7 19.56 8.34 -48.18
CA ILE A 7 19.41 8.36 -46.72
C ILE A 7 18.16 9.19 -46.40
N LEU A 8 17.09 8.53 -45.92
CA LEU A 8 15.93 9.19 -45.32
C LEU A 8 15.73 8.70 -43.87
N ALA A 9 16.74 8.86 -43.03
CA ALA A 9 16.69 8.40 -41.63
C ALA A 9 17.74 9.03 -40.69
N VAL A 10 17.70 10.35 -40.39
CA VAL A 10 18.23 10.93 -39.13
C VAL A 10 17.50 12.22 -38.72
N THR A 11 16.21 12.16 -38.41
CA THR A 11 15.50 13.27 -37.69
C THR A 11 14.44 12.79 -36.69
N LEU A 12 14.40 11.50 -36.36
CA LEU A 12 13.48 10.93 -35.36
C LEU A 12 14.15 10.14 -34.23
N LEU A 13 15.48 10.24 -34.08
CA LEU A 13 16.24 9.62 -32.98
C LEU A 13 16.83 10.62 -31.96
N ALA A 14 16.75 11.93 -32.22
CA ALA A 14 17.28 12.95 -31.30
C ALA A 14 16.27 13.45 -30.25
N ALA A 15 14.97 13.15 -30.42
CA ALA A 15 13.90 13.65 -29.56
C ALA A 15 13.50 12.71 -28.40
N ILE A 16 14.07 11.50 -28.33
CA ILE A 16 13.76 10.51 -27.28
C ILE A 16 14.91 10.41 -26.26
N SER A 17 16.14 10.75 -26.65
CA SER A 17 17.33 10.77 -25.78
C SER A 17 17.34 11.88 -24.71
N ALA A 18 16.24 12.64 -24.58
CA ALA A 18 16.08 13.73 -23.63
C ALA A 18 15.01 13.46 -22.55
N ARG A 19 14.56 12.20 -22.38
CA ARG A 19 14.12 11.78 -21.04
C ARG A 19 15.37 11.82 -20.16
N ALA A 20 15.42 12.82 -19.29
CA ALA A 20 16.52 13.03 -18.35
C ALA A 20 16.86 11.71 -17.66
N GLN A 21 18.16 11.40 -17.61
CA GLN A 21 18.68 10.26 -16.85
C GLN A 21 18.21 10.41 -15.41
N GLU A 22 17.21 9.61 -15.01
CA GLU A 22 16.41 9.87 -13.81
C GLU A 22 17.31 9.89 -12.58
N ASP A 23 17.38 11.07 -11.95
CA ASP A 23 18.24 11.32 -10.80
C ASP A 23 17.74 10.44 -9.63
N PRO A 24 18.46 9.37 -9.25
CA PRO A 24 17.84 8.21 -8.62
C PRO A 24 17.22 8.58 -7.28
N THR A 25 15.93 8.30 -7.12
CA THR A 25 15.14 8.80 -5.99
C THR A 25 15.60 8.25 -4.64
N VAL A 26 15.38 9.06 -3.60
CA VAL A 26 15.58 8.69 -2.19
C VAL A 26 14.22 8.50 -1.54
N TRP A 27 14.02 7.34 -0.96
CA TRP A 27 12.85 7.04 -0.14
C TRP A 27 13.16 7.39 1.31
N LEU A 28 12.40 8.31 1.88
CA LEU A 28 12.34 8.50 3.32
C LEU A 28 11.45 7.41 3.89
N LEU A 29 12.02 6.41 4.56
CA LEU A 29 11.27 5.25 5.05
C LEU A 29 10.61 5.46 6.41
N SER A 30 10.81 6.59 7.08
CA SER A 30 11.46 6.55 8.40
C SER A 30 11.80 7.91 8.98
N SER A 31 10.93 8.50 9.80
CA SER A 31 11.28 9.63 10.68
C SER A 31 10.39 9.72 11.91
N GLU A 32 11.00 9.75 13.10
CA GLU A 32 10.29 9.95 14.38
C GLU A 32 9.64 11.35 14.55
N ASN A 33 10.06 12.32 13.73
CA ASN A 33 9.62 13.71 13.81
C ASN A 33 9.52 14.32 12.42
N ALA A 34 8.66 15.33 12.26
CA ALA A 34 8.50 16.12 11.04
C ALA A 34 9.85 16.61 10.47
N LEU A 35 10.22 16.08 9.30
CA LEU A 35 11.42 16.49 8.59
C LEU A 35 11.14 17.68 7.66
N CYS A 36 12.21 18.32 7.17
CA CYS A 36 12.13 19.34 6.14
C CYS A 36 13.20 19.09 5.06
N TYR A 37 12.88 19.34 3.80
CA TYR A 37 13.85 19.30 2.70
C TYR A 37 13.82 20.61 1.93
N ARG A 38 14.95 20.95 1.33
CA ARG A 38 15.08 22.09 0.42
C ARG A 38 15.33 21.58 -0.99
N THR A 39 14.54 22.05 -1.96
CA THR A 39 14.81 21.80 -3.38
C THR A 39 16.09 22.51 -3.82
N GLU A 40 16.66 22.09 -4.95
CA GLU A 40 17.78 22.81 -5.57
C GLU A 40 17.41 24.26 -5.94
N ALA A 41 16.18 24.48 -6.43
CA ALA A 41 15.60 25.80 -6.65
C ALA A 41 15.42 26.64 -5.36
N GLY A 42 15.63 26.05 -4.19
CA GLY A 42 15.72 26.74 -2.91
C GLY A 42 14.45 26.76 -2.06
N THR A 43 13.34 26.20 -2.55
CA THR A 43 12.05 26.06 -1.86
C THR A 43 12.17 25.09 -0.69
N TRP A 44 11.51 25.40 0.44
CA TRP A 44 11.48 24.53 1.62
C TRP A 44 10.15 23.81 1.75
N HIS A 45 10.20 22.48 1.72
CA HIS A 45 9.08 21.60 2.06
C HIS A 45 9.22 21.21 3.54
N LYS A 46 8.12 21.26 4.28
CA LYS A 46 8.05 21.02 5.73
C LYS A 46 7.10 19.87 6.02
N ASN A 47 7.23 19.26 7.20
CA ASN A 47 6.37 18.17 7.66
C ASN A 47 6.34 16.98 6.68
N ILE A 48 7.50 16.64 6.12
CA ILE A 48 7.64 15.45 5.28
C ILE A 48 7.27 14.22 6.12
N GLN A 49 6.37 13.41 5.61
CA GLN A 49 5.94 12.17 6.25
C GLN A 49 6.87 11.00 5.90
N PRO A 50 6.98 9.98 6.77
CA PRO A 50 7.50 8.68 6.36
C PRO A 50 6.79 8.16 5.10
N GLY A 51 7.54 7.52 4.21
CA GLY A 51 7.11 7.09 2.89
C GLY A 51 7.37 8.09 1.75
N ALA A 52 7.74 9.34 2.05
CA ALA A 52 7.97 10.36 1.02
C ALA A 52 9.18 10.08 0.12
N ILE A 53 9.09 10.53 -1.12
CA ILE A 53 10.14 10.38 -2.14
C ILE A 53 10.80 11.74 -2.38
N ILE A 54 12.13 11.76 -2.40
CA ILE A 54 12.93 12.99 -2.45
C ILE A 54 14.04 12.82 -3.50
N LEU A 55 14.27 13.84 -4.33
CA LEU A 55 15.35 13.84 -5.33
C LEU A 55 16.73 13.93 -4.66
N LYS A 56 17.77 13.28 -5.22
CA LYS A 56 19.14 13.34 -4.70
C LYS A 56 19.76 14.74 -4.74
N ALA A 57 19.34 15.60 -5.67
CA ALA A 57 19.73 17.01 -5.70
C ALA A 57 19.34 17.78 -4.41
N ASN A 58 18.26 17.36 -3.73
CA ASN A 58 17.69 18.08 -2.59
C ASN A 58 18.54 17.94 -1.32
N THR A 59 18.30 18.87 -0.38
CA THR A 59 18.96 18.88 0.93
C THR A 59 17.97 18.56 2.05
N LEU A 60 18.20 17.46 2.77
CA LEU A 60 17.40 17.07 3.93
C LEU A 60 17.91 17.75 5.22
N LYS A 61 17.00 18.21 6.07
CA LYS A 61 17.27 18.73 7.41
C LYS A 61 16.63 17.82 8.46
N VAL A 62 17.48 17.17 9.26
CA VAL A 62 17.06 16.31 10.38
C VAL A 62 17.12 17.11 11.68
N PRO A 63 16.00 17.29 12.42
CA PRO A 63 15.97 18.07 13.66
C PRO A 63 16.69 17.37 14.83
N ARG A 64 16.85 18.08 15.96
CA ARG A 64 17.49 17.54 17.17
C ARG A 64 16.62 16.43 17.75
N LYS A 65 17.25 15.32 18.16
CA LYS A 65 16.62 14.07 18.63
C LYS A 65 15.93 13.21 17.56
N ALA A 66 15.76 13.68 16.32
CA ALA A 66 15.22 12.84 15.26
C ALA A 66 16.32 11.95 14.63
N VAL A 67 15.89 10.76 14.22
CA VAL A 67 16.60 9.88 13.28
C VAL A 67 15.74 9.78 12.02
N ALA A 68 16.39 9.81 10.85
CA ALA A 68 15.77 9.61 9.56
C ALA A 68 16.39 8.37 8.88
N THR A 69 15.58 7.37 8.56
CA THR A 69 16.01 6.19 7.78
C THR A 69 15.70 6.44 6.32
N LEU A 70 16.75 6.53 5.50
CA LEU A 70 16.65 6.73 4.06
C LEU A 70 17.02 5.45 3.32
N TYR A 71 16.42 5.24 2.15
CA TYR A 71 16.74 4.15 1.25
C TYR A 71 16.94 4.68 -0.18
N SER A 72 17.99 4.22 -0.84
CA SER A 72 18.21 4.43 -2.28
C SER A 72 19.18 3.39 -2.81
N ASN A 73 18.94 2.92 -4.04
CA ASN A 73 19.81 1.98 -4.77
C ASN A 73 20.30 0.78 -3.93
N GLY A 74 19.41 0.09 -3.22
CA GLY A 74 19.81 -1.08 -2.42
C GLY A 74 20.68 -0.74 -1.21
N THR A 75 20.50 0.43 -0.58
CA THR A 75 21.26 0.79 0.63
C THR A 75 20.46 1.69 1.56
N PHE A 76 20.32 1.24 2.81
CA PHE A 76 19.75 2.01 3.91
C PHE A 76 20.82 2.89 4.58
N VAL A 77 20.45 4.13 4.91
CA VAL A 77 21.29 5.05 5.69
C VAL A 77 20.45 5.72 6.78
N GLN A 78 20.92 5.65 8.02
CA GLN A 78 20.33 6.37 9.15
C GLN A 78 21.05 7.70 9.39
N LEU A 79 20.31 8.81 9.26
CA LEU A 79 20.81 10.16 9.50
C LEU A 79 20.28 10.68 10.84
N LYS A 80 21.19 11.15 11.69
CA LYS A 80 20.88 11.86 12.95
C LYS A 80 20.74 13.36 12.68
N LYS A 81 20.52 14.18 13.71
CA LYS A 81 20.49 15.66 13.64
C LYS A 81 21.58 16.22 12.70
N GLY A 82 21.17 16.91 11.63
CA GLY A 82 22.09 17.52 10.67
C GLY A 82 21.38 18.14 9.47
N LYS A 83 22.18 18.61 8.50
CA LYS A 83 21.75 19.08 7.19
C LYS A 83 22.59 18.35 6.15
N TYR A 84 21.96 17.60 5.26
CA TYR A 84 22.62 16.65 4.37
C TYR A 84 22.17 16.88 2.94
N ARG A 85 23.11 17.06 2.02
CA ARG A 85 22.81 16.99 0.58
C ARG A 85 22.67 15.53 0.21
N LEU A 86 21.51 15.12 -0.33
CA LEU A 86 21.20 13.70 -0.49
C LEU A 86 22.13 12.99 -1.48
N SER A 87 22.62 13.69 -2.50
CA SER A 87 23.65 13.21 -3.45
C SER A 87 25.02 12.91 -2.82
N GLU A 88 25.26 13.32 -1.57
CA GLU A 88 26.52 13.08 -0.85
C GLU A 88 26.38 12.01 0.25
N VAL A 89 25.15 11.70 0.69
CA VAL A 89 24.86 10.74 1.78
C VAL A 89 25.42 9.34 1.50
N TRP A 90 25.29 8.85 0.26
CA TRP A 90 25.76 7.52 -0.13
C TRP A 90 27.23 7.45 -0.58
N LYS A 91 27.94 8.58 -0.74
CA LYS A 91 29.36 8.57 -1.20
C LYS A 91 30.30 7.93 -0.18
N ASN A 92 30.00 8.12 1.11
CA ASN A 92 30.76 7.60 2.23
C ASN A 92 29.92 6.63 3.09
N ALA A 93 28.74 6.21 2.62
CA ALA A 93 27.94 5.24 3.33
C ALA A 93 28.66 3.89 3.26
N THR A 94 29.16 3.41 4.39
CA THR A 94 29.57 2.01 4.51
C THR A 94 28.39 1.16 4.09
N THR A 95 28.48 0.50 2.94
CA THR A 95 27.44 -0.40 2.48
C THR A 95 27.23 -1.41 3.59
N LEU A 96 26.04 -1.41 4.18
CA LEU A 96 25.58 -2.56 4.92
C LEU A 96 25.50 -3.69 3.90
N ARG A 97 26.60 -4.44 3.72
CA ARG A 97 26.56 -5.80 3.17
C ARG A 97 25.87 -6.67 4.22
N THR A 98 24.58 -6.42 4.33
CA THR A 98 23.65 -7.23 5.10
C THR A 98 23.52 -8.55 4.37
N LEU A 99 23.75 -9.63 5.11
CA LEU A 99 23.45 -10.98 4.66
C LEU A 99 22.21 -11.44 5.44
N GLY A 100 21.28 -12.13 4.79
CA GLY A 100 20.09 -12.68 5.43
C GLY A 100 18.85 -11.81 5.27
N PHE A 101 18.13 -11.49 6.37
CA PHE A 101 16.82 -10.86 6.27
C PHE A 101 16.86 -9.49 5.58
N ASP A 102 17.82 -8.65 5.97
CA ASP A 102 17.89 -7.25 5.52
C ASP A 102 18.10 -7.14 3.99
N GLU A 103 18.91 -8.01 3.39
CA GLU A 103 19.12 -8.13 1.92
C GLU A 103 17.84 -8.54 1.18
N ALA A 104 17.09 -9.47 1.76
CA ALA A 104 15.84 -9.93 1.17
C ALA A 104 14.70 -8.91 1.37
N PHE A 105 14.71 -8.16 2.47
CA PHE A 105 13.82 -7.02 2.70
C PHE A 105 14.12 -5.87 1.73
N GLU A 106 15.40 -5.57 1.51
CA GLU A 106 15.90 -4.64 0.49
C GLU A 106 15.42 -5.03 -0.91
N SER A 107 15.57 -6.30 -1.28
CA SER A 107 15.10 -6.85 -2.55
C SER A 107 13.58 -6.73 -2.70
N TYR A 108 12.84 -6.98 -1.61
CA TYR A 108 11.38 -6.81 -1.56
C TYR A 108 10.95 -5.36 -1.77
N LEU A 109 11.65 -4.43 -1.13
CA LEU A 109 11.43 -3.00 -1.24
C LEU A 109 11.76 -2.49 -2.66
N ALA A 110 12.90 -2.91 -3.22
CA ALA A 110 13.30 -2.61 -4.59
C ALA A 110 12.25 -3.10 -5.61
N ALA A 111 11.84 -4.36 -5.52
CA ALA A 111 10.81 -4.93 -6.38
C ALA A 111 9.46 -4.21 -6.24
N SER A 112 9.10 -3.79 -5.02
CA SER A 112 7.87 -3.02 -4.78
C SER A 112 7.92 -1.63 -5.44
N VAL A 113 9.08 -0.96 -5.39
CA VAL A 113 9.28 0.31 -6.10
C VAL A 113 9.20 0.12 -7.62
N SER A 114 9.86 -0.89 -8.18
CA SER A 114 9.82 -1.18 -9.62
C SER A 114 8.40 -1.52 -10.10
N LEU A 115 7.66 -2.37 -9.37
CA LEU A 115 6.26 -2.69 -9.69
C LEU A 115 5.36 -1.45 -9.65
N ALA A 116 5.56 -0.54 -8.70
CA ALA A 116 4.82 0.73 -8.64
C ALA A 116 5.18 1.67 -9.82
N GLN A 117 6.44 1.70 -10.24
CA GLN A 117 6.89 2.44 -11.43
C GLN A 117 6.28 1.89 -12.73
N GLU A 118 6.21 0.57 -12.89
CA GLU A 118 5.55 -0.08 -14.02
C GLU A 118 4.03 0.18 -14.01
N ALA A 119 3.39 0.11 -12.84
CA ALA A 119 1.95 0.31 -12.69
C ALA A 119 1.48 1.77 -12.88
N ASN A 120 2.41 2.74 -12.90
CA ASN A 120 2.15 4.15 -13.24
C ASN A 120 1.40 4.30 -14.58
N GLY A 121 1.78 3.51 -15.58
CA GLY A 121 1.12 3.51 -16.90
C GLY A 121 -0.27 2.86 -16.91
N LEU A 122 -0.66 2.15 -15.85
CA LEU A 122 -1.90 1.37 -15.76
C LEU A 122 -3.01 2.09 -14.98
N ASN A 123 -2.66 2.91 -13.97
CA ASN A 123 -3.63 3.66 -13.17
C ASN A 123 -2.97 4.93 -12.59
N PRO A 124 -3.54 6.14 -12.80
CA PRO A 124 -2.96 7.41 -12.36
C PRO A 124 -2.84 7.58 -10.84
N ASP A 125 -3.53 6.76 -10.04
CA ASP A 125 -3.34 6.78 -8.58
C ASP A 125 -1.94 6.27 -8.18
N TRP A 126 -1.28 5.43 -9.00
CA TRP A 126 0.12 5.03 -8.79
C TRP A 126 1.10 6.19 -9.03
N ALA A 127 0.82 7.07 -10.00
CA ALA A 127 1.66 8.25 -10.26
C ALA A 127 1.88 9.07 -8.97
N ARG A 128 0.78 9.31 -8.25
CA ARG A 128 0.73 10.03 -6.96
C ARG A 128 1.46 9.32 -5.80
N LEU A 129 1.83 8.06 -5.97
CA LEU A 129 2.63 7.32 -4.99
C LEU A 129 4.13 7.44 -5.25
N ILE A 130 4.55 7.55 -6.52
CA ILE A 130 5.95 7.40 -6.95
C ILE A 130 6.61 8.69 -7.44
N ASP A 131 5.83 9.68 -7.88
CA ASP A 131 6.35 10.91 -8.46
C ASP A 131 6.82 11.87 -7.36
N PRO A 132 8.11 12.27 -7.32
CA PRO A 132 8.59 13.26 -6.36
C PRO A 132 7.93 14.65 -6.48
N ALA A 133 7.29 14.95 -7.62
CA ALA A 133 6.64 16.23 -7.91
C ALA A 133 5.12 16.26 -7.67
N THR A 134 4.46 15.10 -7.57
CA THR A 134 3.01 15.02 -7.27
C THR A 134 2.65 14.05 -6.13
N GLY A 135 3.64 13.36 -5.57
CA GLY A 135 3.51 12.30 -4.56
C GLY A 135 4.51 12.39 -3.41
N GLY A 136 4.87 13.60 -2.98
CA GLY A 136 5.95 13.81 -1.99
C GLY A 136 5.78 14.96 -1.00
N ASP A 137 4.80 15.85 -1.18
CA ASP A 137 4.50 16.98 -0.30
C ASP A 137 3.06 16.94 0.21
N GLY A 138 2.71 15.81 0.85
CA GLY A 138 1.45 15.54 1.55
C GLY A 138 1.09 16.61 2.60
N TRP A 139 0.52 17.70 2.08
CA TRP A 139 -0.17 18.83 2.70
C TRP A 139 0.27 19.29 4.08
N GLY A 140 1.01 20.41 4.07
CA GLY A 140 0.67 21.48 5.00
C GLY A 140 -0.80 21.86 4.83
N THR A 141 -1.53 21.90 5.95
CA THR A 141 -2.97 22.14 6.14
C THR A 141 -3.71 23.06 5.14
N THR A 142 -5.00 22.78 4.97
CA THR A 142 -6.14 23.58 4.41
C THR A 142 -6.48 23.50 2.91
N ASP A 143 -7.59 22.79 2.67
CA ASP A 143 -8.74 23.09 1.77
C ASP A 143 -8.47 23.65 0.35
N PRO A 144 -8.71 22.85 -0.72
CA PRO A 144 -8.65 23.34 -2.09
C PRO A 144 -9.87 24.20 -2.43
N LYS A 145 -9.73 25.53 -2.27
CA LYS A 145 -10.60 26.48 -2.95
C LYS A 145 -10.60 26.18 -4.45
N LYS A 146 -11.75 25.76 -4.96
CA LYS A 146 -12.03 25.46 -6.37
C LYS A 146 -11.36 26.46 -7.31
N ALA A 147 -10.36 26.00 -8.07
CA ALA A 147 -10.00 26.67 -9.31
C ALA A 147 -11.12 26.42 -10.33
N LYS A 148 -11.72 27.50 -10.83
CA LYS A 148 -12.44 27.51 -12.11
C LYS A 148 -11.57 28.31 -13.08
N ASP A 149 -11.50 27.84 -14.32
CA ASP A 149 -10.70 28.45 -15.38
C ASP A 149 -11.25 29.83 -15.78
N GLY A 150 -10.37 30.74 -16.23
CA GLY A 150 -10.79 32.04 -16.77
C GLY A 150 -9.62 32.99 -17.05
N TRP A 151 -9.50 33.43 -18.30
CA TRP A 151 -8.51 34.41 -18.76
C TRP A 151 -8.87 35.85 -18.33
N GLY A 152 -7.88 36.72 -18.13
CA GLY A 152 -8.11 38.17 -18.05
C GLY A 152 -6.96 39.02 -17.49
N THR A 153 -6.55 40.05 -18.22
CA THR A 153 -5.49 41.01 -17.84
C THR A 153 -6.03 42.24 -17.12
N THR A 154 -5.44 42.66 -15.99
CA THR A 154 -5.13 44.08 -15.65
C THR A 154 -4.35 44.22 -14.33
N ASP A 155 -3.58 45.31 -14.20
CA ASP A 155 -2.74 45.69 -13.05
C ASP A 155 -3.38 46.91 -12.30
N PRO A 156 -2.77 47.50 -11.25
CA PRO A 156 -3.02 47.22 -9.83
C PRO A 156 -3.78 48.33 -9.08
N LYS A 157 -4.27 48.07 -7.85
CA LYS A 157 -4.62 49.15 -6.89
C LYS A 157 -4.67 48.75 -5.40
N LYS A 158 -4.48 49.76 -4.55
CA LYS A 158 -4.33 49.74 -3.08
C LYS A 158 -5.66 49.76 -2.31
N ALA A 159 -5.70 49.12 -1.14
CA ALA A 159 -6.38 49.48 0.13
C ALA A 159 -6.40 48.19 1.00
N LYS A 160 -6.00 48.08 2.27
CA LYS A 160 -6.10 48.91 3.49
C LYS A 160 -7.52 49.11 4.05
N ASP A 161 -7.69 48.52 5.24
CA ASP A 161 -8.58 48.88 6.36
C ASP A 161 -10.12 48.70 6.19
N GLY A 162 -10.79 48.20 7.23
CA GLY A 162 -12.22 48.51 7.47
C GLY A 162 -13.20 47.36 7.71
N TRP A 163 -13.66 47.27 8.97
CA TRP A 163 -14.83 46.58 9.53
C TRP A 163 -16.10 46.46 8.67
N GLY A 164 -16.88 45.38 8.88
CA GLY A 164 -18.29 45.28 8.45
C GLY A 164 -19.02 44.05 9.01
N THR A 165 -20.09 44.27 9.78
CA THR A 165 -20.97 43.24 10.36
C THR A 165 -22.16 42.92 9.44
N THR A 166 -22.71 41.70 9.49
CA THR A 166 -24.11 41.45 9.08
C THR A 166 -24.70 40.26 9.83
N ASP A 167 -25.91 40.45 10.36
CA ASP A 167 -26.69 39.51 11.20
C ASP A 167 -27.61 38.61 10.32
N PRO A 168 -28.11 37.44 10.80
CA PRO A 168 -28.65 36.40 9.93
C PRO A 168 -30.15 36.51 9.64
N LYS A 169 -30.61 35.83 8.58
CA LYS A 169 -32.04 35.55 8.35
C LYS A 169 -32.32 34.06 8.15
N LYS A 170 -33.08 33.53 9.11
CA LYS A 170 -34.20 32.56 9.03
C LYS A 170 -34.58 32.07 7.62
N SER A 171 -35.05 30.85 7.37
CA SER A 171 -35.25 29.64 8.21
C SER A 171 -35.95 28.57 7.35
N LYS A 172 -35.77 27.27 7.62
CA LYS A 172 -36.87 26.30 7.84
C LYS A 172 -36.36 24.88 8.15
N ASP A 173 -36.95 24.32 9.20
CA ASP A 173 -37.27 22.91 9.48
C ASP A 173 -36.11 21.87 9.34
N GLY A 174 -35.60 21.21 10.39
CA GLY A 174 -36.27 20.54 11.53
C GLY A 174 -36.22 19.03 11.27
N TRP A 175 -35.59 18.15 12.08
CA TRP A 175 -35.74 17.95 13.53
C TRP A 175 -34.43 17.48 14.22
N GLY A 176 -34.35 17.63 15.56
CA GLY A 176 -33.32 17.02 16.43
C GLY A 176 -33.57 15.52 16.70
N THR A 177 -32.78 14.81 17.51
CA THR A 177 -32.33 15.19 18.87
C THR A 177 -30.96 14.64 19.34
N THR A 178 -30.32 15.44 20.20
CA THR A 178 -29.42 15.17 21.34
C THR A 178 -28.61 13.86 21.50
N ASP A 179 -27.29 14.01 21.68
CA ASP A 179 -26.33 13.06 22.28
C ASP A 179 -26.60 12.77 23.77
N PRO A 180 -26.20 11.59 24.29
CA PRO A 180 -25.29 11.63 25.44
C PRO A 180 -24.17 10.58 25.45
N LYS A 181 -22.92 11.07 25.47
CA LYS A 181 -21.87 10.77 26.47
C LYS A 181 -21.63 9.31 26.94
N LYS A 182 -20.38 8.86 26.74
CA LYS A 182 -19.43 8.15 27.65
C LYS A 182 -18.87 6.79 27.19
N ALA A 183 -17.53 6.78 27.16
CA ALA A 183 -16.63 5.82 27.80
C ALA A 183 -16.38 4.42 27.17
N LYS A 184 -15.13 4.27 26.71
CA LYS A 184 -14.14 3.23 27.06
C LYS A 184 -14.35 1.76 26.66
N ASP A 185 -13.31 1.30 25.97
CA ASP A 185 -12.60 0.03 26.18
C ASP A 185 -13.36 -1.26 25.81
N GLY A 186 -13.39 -1.55 24.51
CA GLY A 186 -13.73 -2.86 23.95
C GLY A 186 -13.15 -3.01 22.53
N TRP A 187 -12.52 -4.15 22.24
CA TRP A 187 -11.87 -4.41 20.93
C TRP A 187 -12.91 -4.45 19.80
N GLY A 188 -13.04 -3.34 19.07
CA GLY A 188 -14.03 -3.18 18.01
C GLY A 188 -13.53 -3.67 16.65
N VAL A 189 -13.98 -4.86 16.26
CA VAL A 189 -14.01 -5.26 14.84
C VAL A 189 -14.83 -4.20 14.08
N THR A 190 -14.30 -3.64 13.00
CA THR A 190 -14.99 -2.62 12.20
C THR A 190 -16.31 -3.16 11.67
N ASP A 191 -17.39 -2.39 11.85
CA ASP A 191 -18.76 -2.78 11.48
C ASP A 191 -18.84 -3.15 9.97
N PRO A 192 -19.24 -4.38 9.60
CA PRO A 192 -19.32 -4.79 8.20
C PRO A 192 -20.45 -4.13 7.40
N LYS A 193 -21.37 -3.38 8.05
CA LYS A 193 -22.59 -2.84 7.43
C LYS A 193 -22.36 -1.60 6.55
N LYS A 194 -21.58 -1.79 5.48
CA LYS A 194 -21.67 -1.13 4.15
C LYS A 194 -20.43 -1.45 3.30
N ALA A 195 -20.09 -2.73 3.15
CA ALA A 195 -19.31 -3.14 1.98
C ALA A 195 -20.18 -2.89 0.73
N LYS A 196 -19.77 -1.95 -0.13
CA LYS A 196 -20.33 -1.86 -1.49
C LYS A 196 -19.88 -3.08 -2.27
N ASP A 197 -20.83 -3.64 -3.02
CA ASP A 197 -20.75 -4.48 -4.23
C ASP A 197 -19.39 -5.18 -4.49
N GLY A 198 -19.43 -6.51 -4.58
CA GLY A 198 -18.25 -7.37 -4.63
C GLY A 198 -17.27 -7.05 -5.77
N TRP A 199 -15.99 -7.13 -5.45
CA TRP A 199 -14.91 -6.74 -6.34
C TRP A 199 -14.81 -7.68 -7.55
N GLY A 200 -14.81 -7.15 -8.79
CA GLY A 200 -14.54 -7.93 -10.01
C GLY A 200 -15.63 -7.99 -11.08
N GLY A 201 -16.69 -7.16 -10.98
CA GLY A 201 -17.92 -7.19 -11.79
C GLY A 201 -17.86 -7.00 -13.33
N GLN A 202 -16.76 -7.37 -14.00
CA GLN A 202 -16.70 -7.55 -15.46
C GLN A 202 -16.09 -8.91 -15.88
N GLY A 203 -15.77 -9.79 -14.92
CA GLY A 203 -15.25 -11.13 -15.19
C GLY A 203 -16.34 -12.17 -15.49
N LYS A 204 -16.02 -13.15 -16.35
CA LYS A 204 -16.82 -14.37 -16.55
C LYS A 204 -16.44 -15.54 -15.61
N ARG A 205 -15.46 -15.34 -14.72
CA ARG A 205 -14.88 -16.36 -13.83
C ARG A 205 -14.89 -15.89 -12.39
N ILE A 206 -14.96 -16.85 -11.45
CA ILE A 206 -14.76 -16.58 -10.03
C ILE A 206 -13.25 -16.67 -9.75
N HIS A 207 -12.63 -15.56 -9.36
CA HIS A 207 -11.26 -15.52 -8.89
C HIS A 207 -11.26 -15.61 -7.36
N PRO A 208 -10.70 -16.68 -6.76
CA PRO A 208 -10.52 -16.74 -5.31
C PRO A 208 -9.43 -15.73 -4.91
N ILE A 209 -9.60 -15.03 -3.79
CA ILE A 209 -8.74 -13.91 -3.38
C ILE A 209 -7.91 -14.28 -2.15
N MET A 210 -8.55 -14.70 -1.07
CA MET A 210 -7.92 -15.10 0.21
C MET A 210 -8.85 -16.06 0.96
N PRO A 211 -8.35 -16.88 1.91
CA PRO A 211 -6.95 -17.12 2.25
C PRO A 211 -6.22 -18.07 1.28
N PHE A 212 -4.89 -18.09 1.36
CA PHE A 212 -4.04 -19.16 0.84
C PHE A 212 -2.73 -19.21 1.65
N GLY A 213 -2.03 -20.34 1.59
CA GLY A 213 -0.80 -20.57 2.35
C GLY A 213 -1.06 -20.84 3.84
N ASN A 214 -0.12 -20.41 4.70
CA ASN A 214 -0.13 -20.72 6.13
C ASN A 214 -1.13 -19.86 6.90
N LEU A 215 -1.94 -20.51 7.75
CA LEU A 215 -2.96 -19.89 8.59
C LEU A 215 -2.83 -20.30 10.05
N MET A 216 -2.98 -19.34 10.96
CA MET A 216 -3.03 -19.58 12.40
C MET A 216 -4.46 -19.97 12.82
N PRO A 217 -4.70 -21.10 13.53
CA PRO A 217 -6.02 -21.52 14.01
C PRO A 217 -6.53 -20.69 15.21
N SER A 218 -6.31 -19.38 15.21
CA SER A 218 -6.57 -18.49 16.36
C SER A 218 -7.87 -17.68 16.27
N GLY A 219 -8.69 -17.85 15.23
CA GLY A 219 -9.95 -17.09 15.13
C GLY A 219 -10.68 -17.16 13.78
N PRO A 220 -11.60 -16.21 13.53
CA PRO A 220 -12.33 -16.12 12.26
C PRO A 220 -11.42 -15.68 11.11
N VAL A 221 -11.49 -16.41 9.99
CA VAL A 221 -10.82 -16.10 8.73
C VAL A 221 -11.87 -15.77 7.68
N VAL A 222 -11.62 -14.69 6.92
CA VAL A 222 -12.47 -14.26 5.82
C VAL A 222 -12.00 -14.95 4.54
N PHE A 223 -12.82 -15.86 4.04
CA PHE A 223 -12.70 -16.45 2.71
C PHE A 223 -13.41 -15.51 1.73
N SER A 224 -12.72 -15.05 0.70
CA SER A 224 -13.25 -14.05 -0.24
C SER A 224 -12.85 -14.31 -1.69
N TRP A 225 -13.71 -13.90 -2.61
CA TRP A 225 -13.59 -14.14 -4.05
C TRP A 225 -14.11 -12.94 -4.85
N SER A 226 -13.89 -12.93 -6.16
CA SER A 226 -14.42 -11.88 -7.04
C SER A 226 -15.89 -12.11 -7.39
N GLN A 227 -16.66 -11.05 -7.64
CA GLN A 227 -18.04 -11.15 -8.16
C GLN A 227 -18.04 -11.22 -9.70
N PRO A 228 -18.42 -12.36 -10.33
CA PRO A 228 -18.68 -12.40 -11.77
C PRO A 228 -20.01 -11.72 -12.11
N GLU A 229 -20.13 -11.22 -13.34
CA GLU A 229 -21.36 -10.59 -13.83
C GLU A 229 -22.55 -11.57 -13.86
N GLY A 230 -23.71 -11.15 -13.35
CA GLY A 230 -24.95 -11.94 -13.40
C GLY A 230 -24.96 -13.18 -12.51
N SER A 231 -24.10 -13.24 -11.49
CA SER A 231 -24.04 -14.35 -10.53
C SER A 231 -25.20 -14.30 -9.53
N GLY A 232 -25.70 -15.47 -9.13
CA GLY A 232 -26.64 -15.63 -8.02
C GLY A 232 -25.91 -15.80 -6.68
N ALA A 233 -26.44 -16.68 -5.83
CA ALA A 233 -25.76 -17.06 -4.60
C ALA A 233 -24.43 -17.77 -4.88
N PHE A 234 -23.48 -17.60 -3.96
CA PHE A 234 -22.19 -18.29 -3.95
C PHE A 234 -22.15 -19.34 -2.86
N THR A 235 -21.61 -20.52 -3.17
CA THR A 235 -21.35 -21.58 -2.20
C THR A 235 -19.84 -21.78 -2.05
N LEU A 236 -19.30 -21.42 -0.88
CA LEU A 236 -17.94 -21.79 -0.46
C LEU A 236 -17.93 -23.27 -0.09
N GLN A 237 -16.95 -24.00 -0.57
CA GLN A 237 -16.66 -25.38 -0.20
C GLN A 237 -15.20 -25.52 0.23
N ILE A 238 -14.96 -26.14 1.37
CA ILE A 238 -13.62 -26.48 1.88
C ILE A 238 -13.56 -28.00 2.03
N HIS A 239 -12.52 -28.59 1.45
CA HIS A 239 -12.23 -30.01 1.48
C HIS A 239 -10.93 -30.26 2.25
N ASP A 240 -10.82 -31.39 2.95
CA ASP A 240 -9.56 -31.86 3.54
C ASP A 240 -8.60 -32.44 2.47
N ALA A 241 -7.43 -32.89 2.91
CA ALA A 241 -6.40 -33.47 2.04
C ALA A 241 -6.86 -34.74 1.29
N ASP A 242 -7.86 -35.47 1.82
CA ASP A 242 -8.46 -36.65 1.16
C ASP A 242 -9.56 -36.25 0.15
N GLY A 243 -9.82 -34.94 0.00
CA GLY A 243 -10.86 -34.39 -0.88
C GLY A 243 -12.28 -34.50 -0.32
N LYS A 244 -12.44 -34.82 0.96
CA LYS A 244 -13.76 -34.88 1.62
C LYS A 244 -14.20 -33.48 2.02
N LEU A 245 -15.46 -33.15 1.73
CA LEU A 245 -16.08 -31.88 2.11
C LEU A 245 -16.18 -31.77 3.64
N VAL A 246 -15.54 -30.75 4.20
CA VAL A 246 -15.48 -30.48 5.66
C VAL A 246 -16.20 -29.20 6.07
N HIS A 247 -16.41 -28.27 5.14
CA HIS A 247 -17.21 -27.07 5.37
C HIS A 247 -17.89 -26.62 4.08
N GLU A 248 -19.16 -26.24 4.19
CA GLU A 248 -19.93 -25.65 3.11
C GLU A 248 -20.75 -24.48 3.66
N ALA A 249 -20.80 -23.37 2.91
CA ALA A 249 -21.55 -22.18 3.29
C ALA A 249 -22.03 -21.41 2.05
N THR A 250 -23.32 -21.08 2.01
CA THR A 250 -23.93 -20.32 0.91
C THR A 250 -24.23 -18.88 1.34
N THR A 251 -23.92 -17.92 0.49
CA THR A 251 -24.07 -16.47 0.73
C THR A 251 -24.49 -15.73 -0.54
N GLN A 252 -24.99 -14.50 -0.40
CA GLN A 252 -25.15 -13.54 -1.53
C GLN A 252 -23.93 -12.61 -1.66
N ASP A 253 -23.06 -12.58 -0.64
CA ASP A 253 -21.86 -11.76 -0.62
C ASP A 253 -20.68 -12.42 -1.36
N THR A 254 -19.61 -11.66 -1.55
CA THR A 254 -18.32 -12.16 -2.09
C THR A 254 -17.39 -12.73 -1.03
N PHE A 255 -17.91 -13.03 0.16
CA PHE A 255 -17.12 -13.58 1.26
C PHE A 255 -17.96 -14.42 2.24
N VAL A 256 -17.29 -15.33 2.94
CA VAL A 256 -17.79 -16.04 4.12
C VAL A 256 -16.75 -15.94 5.22
N VAL A 257 -17.21 -15.78 6.46
CA VAL A 257 -16.35 -15.83 7.65
C VAL A 257 -16.40 -17.23 8.25
N VAL A 258 -15.28 -17.95 8.21
CA VAL A 258 -15.15 -19.30 8.75
C VAL A 258 -14.34 -19.23 10.05
N ASN A 259 -14.86 -19.82 11.14
CA ASN A 259 -14.07 -19.95 12.36
C ASN A 259 -13.16 -21.18 12.28
N ILE A 260 -11.85 -20.94 12.15
CA ILE A 260 -10.84 -22.01 12.05
C ILE A 260 -10.17 -22.35 13.39
N SER A 261 -10.69 -21.87 14.53
CA SER A 261 -10.17 -22.21 15.86
C SER A 261 -10.75 -23.50 16.47
N LYS A 262 -11.34 -24.37 15.64
CA LYS A 262 -12.03 -25.60 16.03
C LYS A 262 -11.80 -26.69 14.98
N ALA A 263 -12.01 -27.94 15.38
CA ALA A 263 -12.05 -29.06 14.45
C ALA A 263 -13.00 -28.78 13.25
N PRO A 264 -12.65 -29.18 12.03
CA PRO A 264 -11.51 -30.05 11.68
C PRO A 264 -10.16 -29.32 11.50
N TYR A 265 -10.12 -28.00 11.66
CA TYR A 265 -8.89 -27.21 11.48
C TYR A 265 -7.93 -27.42 12.66
N VAL A 266 -6.92 -28.26 12.47
CA VAL A 266 -5.91 -28.63 13.47
C VAL A 266 -4.50 -28.46 12.91
N ASP A 267 -3.51 -28.22 13.77
CA ASP A 267 -2.11 -28.03 13.40
C ASP A 267 -1.59 -29.12 12.44
N GLY A 268 -0.97 -28.71 11.34
CA GLY A 268 -0.46 -29.56 10.27
C GLY A 268 -1.52 -30.03 9.24
N ALA A 269 -2.80 -29.70 9.41
CA ALA A 269 -3.83 -30.09 8.46
C ALA A 269 -3.85 -29.17 7.21
N HIS A 270 -3.94 -29.80 6.04
CA HIS A 270 -4.07 -29.13 4.75
C HIS A 270 -5.52 -29.18 4.26
N PHE A 271 -5.98 -28.08 3.67
CA PHE A 271 -7.31 -27.97 3.08
C PHE A 271 -7.27 -27.28 1.72
N VAL A 272 -8.22 -27.67 0.86
CA VAL A 272 -8.43 -27.07 -0.45
C VAL A 272 -9.81 -26.44 -0.49
N TRP A 273 -9.88 -25.15 -0.81
CA TRP A 273 -11.16 -24.45 -0.93
C TRP A 273 -11.42 -23.93 -2.35
N GLN A 274 -12.70 -23.86 -2.68
CA GLN A 274 -13.22 -23.35 -3.94
C GLN A 274 -14.62 -22.75 -3.72
N VAL A 275 -15.08 -21.96 -4.68
CA VAL A 275 -16.39 -21.30 -4.65
C VAL A 275 -17.15 -21.68 -5.90
N ARG A 276 -18.45 -21.92 -5.75
CA ARG A 276 -19.37 -22.22 -6.85
C ARG A 276 -20.49 -21.18 -6.92
N THR A 277 -21.02 -20.91 -8.11
CA THR A 277 -22.28 -20.16 -8.29
C THR A 277 -23.00 -20.67 -9.54
N GLU A 278 -24.33 -20.59 -9.55
CA GLU A 278 -25.13 -20.88 -10.73
C GLU A 278 -25.35 -19.58 -11.53
N ARG A 279 -25.16 -19.66 -12.85
CA ARG A 279 -25.39 -18.55 -13.79
C ARG A 279 -26.10 -19.08 -15.03
N GLY A 280 -27.38 -18.73 -15.20
CA GLY A 280 -28.14 -19.05 -16.41
C GLY A 280 -28.31 -20.56 -16.68
N GLY A 281 -28.30 -21.39 -15.64
CA GLY A 281 -28.33 -22.85 -15.73
C GLY A 281 -26.95 -23.53 -15.87
N GLU A 282 -25.86 -22.76 -15.94
CA GLU A 282 -24.49 -23.28 -15.88
C GLU A 282 -23.89 -23.10 -14.48
N MET A 283 -23.23 -24.13 -13.97
CA MET A 283 -22.43 -24.04 -12.75
C MET A 283 -21.03 -23.49 -13.05
N LEU A 284 -20.71 -22.35 -12.46
CA LEU A 284 -19.37 -21.77 -12.48
C LEU A 284 -18.63 -22.17 -11.20
N GLU A 285 -17.40 -22.65 -11.34
CA GLU A 285 -16.49 -22.93 -10.22
C GLU A 285 -15.26 -22.02 -10.29
N SER A 286 -14.72 -21.66 -9.13
CA SER A 286 -13.43 -21.00 -9.01
C SER A 286 -12.28 -21.97 -9.24
N ASN A 287 -11.07 -21.44 -9.47
CA ASN A 287 -9.86 -22.22 -9.19
C ASN A 287 -9.84 -22.66 -7.72
N ARG A 288 -9.13 -23.75 -7.43
CA ARG A 288 -8.86 -24.21 -6.07
C ARG A 288 -7.70 -23.43 -5.46
N LEU A 289 -7.80 -23.09 -4.17
CA LEU A 289 -6.70 -22.54 -3.37
C LEU A 289 -6.44 -23.44 -2.16
N GLU A 290 -5.16 -23.53 -1.80
CA GLU A 290 -4.66 -24.36 -0.71
C GLU A 290 -4.38 -23.52 0.54
N ILE A 291 -4.71 -24.07 1.70
CA ILE A 291 -4.35 -23.54 3.02
C ILE A 291 -3.74 -24.66 3.86
N ALA A 292 -2.73 -24.30 4.65
CA ALA A 292 -2.18 -25.13 5.72
C ALA A 292 -2.52 -24.49 7.07
N ILE A 293 -3.03 -25.28 8.02
CA ILE A 293 -3.22 -24.84 9.39
C ILE A 293 -1.89 -25.02 10.13
N SER A 294 -1.26 -23.92 10.46
CA SER A 294 0.10 -23.86 11.01
C SER A 294 0.11 -23.42 12.47
N ASN A 295 1.20 -23.74 13.16
CA ASN A 295 1.30 -23.59 14.62
C ASN A 295 2.21 -22.41 15.05
N SER A 296 2.22 -22.13 16.36
CA SER A 296 3.01 -21.04 16.96
C SER A 296 4.53 -21.16 16.75
N ASN A 297 5.08 -22.37 16.60
CA ASN A 297 6.52 -22.54 16.36
C ASN A 297 6.88 -22.14 14.92
N GLU A 298 6.02 -22.46 13.95
CA GLU A 298 6.18 -22.06 12.55
C GLU A 298 6.03 -20.55 12.37
N TRP A 299 5.12 -19.94 13.14
CA TRP A 299 4.99 -18.48 13.22
C TRP A 299 6.23 -17.81 13.80
N GLU A 300 6.77 -18.31 14.92
CA GLU A 300 8.04 -17.82 15.48
C GLU A 300 9.22 -18.06 14.52
N ALA A 301 9.20 -19.13 13.74
CA ALA A 301 10.20 -19.40 12.69
C ALA A 301 10.09 -18.39 11.52
N ALA A 302 8.89 -17.99 11.11
CA ALA A 302 8.67 -16.94 10.11
C ALA A 302 9.25 -15.59 10.55
N LEU A 303 9.14 -15.24 11.84
CA LEU A 303 9.67 -14.00 12.40
C LEU A 303 11.13 -14.10 12.88
N ALA A 304 11.68 -15.30 13.06
CA ALA A 304 13.06 -15.51 13.52
C ALA A 304 14.15 -14.78 12.69
N PRO A 305 14.04 -14.60 11.36
CA PRO A 305 15.01 -13.83 10.59
C PRO A 305 15.14 -12.37 11.05
N LEU A 306 14.08 -11.76 11.58
CA LEU A 306 14.10 -10.38 12.12
C LEU A 306 15.04 -10.26 13.33
N LYS A 307 15.18 -11.33 14.13
CA LYS A 307 16.09 -11.39 15.29
C LYS A 307 17.58 -11.32 14.86
N ARG A 308 17.88 -11.51 13.58
CA ARG A 308 19.23 -11.40 12.96
C ARG A 308 19.44 -10.11 12.15
N SER A 309 18.39 -9.29 12.00
CA SER A 309 18.45 -8.02 11.28
C SER A 309 19.27 -6.98 12.06
N LYS A 310 20.07 -6.19 11.33
CA LYS A 310 20.75 -5.00 11.87
C LYS A 310 19.83 -3.78 11.83
N LEU A 311 18.92 -3.72 10.87
CA LEU A 311 17.96 -2.64 10.70
C LEU A 311 16.85 -2.70 11.76
N PHE A 312 16.22 -3.86 11.96
CA PHE A 312 15.00 -4.04 12.77
C PHE A 312 15.10 -3.48 14.21
N PRO A 313 16.19 -3.69 14.99
CA PRO A 313 16.28 -3.15 16.35
C PRO A 313 16.38 -1.62 16.40
N THR A 314 16.85 -0.99 15.31
CA THR A 314 17.06 0.46 15.20
C THR A 314 16.00 1.17 14.35
N ALA A 315 15.19 0.40 13.62
CA ALA A 315 14.00 0.88 12.94
C ALA A 315 12.97 1.41 13.95
N ASP A 316 12.20 2.38 13.51
CA ASP A 316 10.99 2.90 14.15
C ASP A 316 9.81 1.89 14.04
N PRO A 317 8.70 2.10 14.77
CA PRO A 317 7.58 1.16 14.79
C PRO A 317 6.98 0.85 13.41
N MET A 318 6.85 1.86 12.53
CA MET A 318 6.21 1.68 11.23
C MET A 318 7.07 0.81 10.31
N LEU A 319 8.37 1.08 10.24
CA LEU A 319 9.30 0.26 9.46
C LEU A 319 9.41 -1.17 10.01
N ARG A 320 9.36 -1.37 11.34
CA ARG A 320 9.30 -2.72 11.94
C ARG A 320 8.05 -3.48 11.52
N GLU A 321 6.88 -2.85 11.57
CA GLU A 321 5.61 -3.45 11.13
C GLU A 321 5.65 -3.84 9.64
N ILE A 322 6.30 -3.06 8.77
CA ILE A 322 6.52 -3.44 7.36
C ILE A 322 7.49 -4.64 7.25
N MET A 323 8.58 -4.65 8.02
CA MET A 323 9.53 -5.77 8.04
C MET A 323 8.86 -7.07 8.54
N GLU A 324 7.99 -7.00 9.53
CA GLU A 324 7.15 -8.12 9.99
C GLU A 324 6.19 -8.61 8.90
N ALA A 325 5.52 -7.70 8.18
CA ALA A 325 4.65 -8.05 7.06
C ALA A 325 5.41 -8.78 5.94
N VAL A 326 6.61 -8.31 5.58
CA VAL A 326 7.48 -8.98 4.59
C VAL A 326 8.01 -10.32 5.09
N ALA A 327 8.32 -10.45 6.38
CA ALA A 327 8.75 -11.74 6.96
C ALA A 327 7.64 -12.79 6.88
N LEU A 328 6.39 -12.41 7.21
CA LEU A 328 5.21 -13.25 7.09
C LEU A 328 4.91 -13.60 5.62
N GLU A 329 4.96 -12.63 4.71
CA GLU A 329 4.72 -12.85 3.27
C GLU A 329 5.72 -13.85 2.67
N ARG A 330 7.00 -13.73 3.02
CA ARG A 330 8.06 -14.65 2.56
C ARG A 330 8.01 -16.04 3.18
N ALA A 331 7.29 -16.21 4.28
CA ALA A 331 7.02 -17.48 4.92
C ALA A 331 5.59 -17.99 4.63
N GLU A 332 4.97 -17.46 3.57
CA GLU A 332 3.66 -17.88 3.03
C GLU A 332 2.47 -17.67 3.98
N TRP A 333 2.63 -16.86 5.03
CA TRP A 333 1.55 -16.42 5.93
C TRP A 333 0.76 -15.27 5.30
N PHE A 334 0.32 -15.43 4.05
CA PHE A 334 -0.22 -14.35 3.22
C PHE A 334 -1.44 -13.66 3.84
N TYR A 335 -2.30 -14.39 4.57
CA TYR A 335 -3.45 -13.80 5.25
C TYR A 335 -3.03 -12.84 6.37
N SER A 336 -2.04 -13.23 7.18
CA SER A 336 -1.50 -12.40 8.24
C SER A 336 -0.65 -11.24 7.71
N ALA A 337 0.14 -11.46 6.66
CA ALA A 337 0.86 -10.39 5.96
C ALA A 337 -0.12 -9.32 5.41
N LYS A 338 -1.20 -9.77 4.74
CA LYS A 338 -2.30 -8.91 4.27
C LYS A 338 -2.92 -8.09 5.39
N GLN A 339 -3.16 -8.69 6.56
CA GLN A 339 -3.67 -7.98 7.73
C GLN A 339 -2.69 -6.90 8.19
N ARG A 340 -1.40 -7.22 8.37
CA ARG A 340 -0.37 -6.25 8.75
C ARG A 340 -0.29 -5.06 7.79
N TYR A 341 -0.30 -5.30 6.48
CA TYR A 341 -0.30 -4.24 5.48
C TYR A 341 -1.57 -3.38 5.50
N ALA A 342 -2.74 -3.99 5.74
CA ALA A 342 -4.00 -3.26 5.88
C ALA A 342 -4.02 -2.37 7.15
N ASP A 343 -3.56 -2.91 8.28
CA ASP A 343 -3.43 -2.19 9.55
C ASP A 343 -2.44 -1.02 9.42
N LEU A 344 -1.30 -1.25 8.76
CA LEU A 344 -0.31 -0.22 8.42
C LEU A 344 -0.92 0.90 7.58
N LYS A 345 -1.68 0.58 6.53
CA LYS A 345 -2.36 1.59 5.70
C LYS A 345 -3.43 2.35 6.49
N ALA A 346 -4.15 1.70 7.39
CA ALA A 346 -5.14 2.36 8.25
C ALA A 346 -4.50 3.29 9.29
N LYS A 347 -3.34 2.90 9.83
CA LYS A 347 -2.58 3.63 10.86
C LYS A 347 -1.74 4.77 10.28
N TYR A 348 -1.28 4.63 9.03
CA TYR A 348 -0.44 5.60 8.33
C TYR A 348 -1.01 5.89 6.92
N PRO A 349 -2.22 6.49 6.80
CA PRO A 349 -2.92 6.63 5.51
C PRO A 349 -2.18 7.51 4.50
N ASP A 350 -1.42 8.51 4.94
CA ASP A 350 -0.64 9.39 4.06
C ASP A 350 0.76 8.84 3.73
N ASN A 351 1.10 7.65 4.21
CA ASN A 351 2.42 7.05 4.00
C ASN A 351 2.44 6.23 2.70
N ASN A 352 3.10 6.79 1.68
CA ASN A 352 3.23 6.15 0.37
C ASN A 352 3.95 4.80 0.41
N MET A 353 4.89 4.59 1.34
CA MET A 353 5.55 3.28 1.50
C MET A 353 4.56 2.22 1.98
N ALA A 354 3.73 2.52 2.97
CA ALA A 354 2.71 1.58 3.46
C ALA A 354 1.72 1.20 2.34
N ARG A 355 1.28 2.20 1.55
CA ARG A 355 0.38 2.02 0.39
C ARG A 355 1.03 1.18 -0.72
N ILE A 356 2.29 1.47 -1.09
CA ILE A 356 3.03 0.72 -2.12
C ILE A 356 3.28 -0.73 -1.67
N MET A 357 3.75 -0.95 -0.44
CA MET A 357 4.02 -2.31 0.05
C MET A 357 2.74 -3.14 0.07
N PHE A 358 1.60 -2.55 0.47
CA PHE A 358 0.31 -3.25 0.43
C PHE A 358 -0.20 -3.49 -0.99
N ALA A 359 -0.10 -2.52 -1.88
CA ALA A 359 -0.57 -2.68 -3.26
C ALA A 359 0.29 -3.68 -4.03
N THR A 360 1.60 -3.67 -3.82
CA THR A 360 2.52 -4.61 -4.48
C THR A 360 2.46 -6.01 -3.89
N PHE A 361 2.07 -6.18 -2.61
CA PHE A 361 1.65 -7.48 -2.07
C PHE A 361 0.55 -8.11 -2.94
N TRP A 362 -0.47 -7.34 -3.30
CA TRP A 362 -1.52 -7.84 -4.20
C TRP A 362 -1.01 -8.11 -5.62
N MET A 363 -0.12 -7.28 -6.16
CA MET A 363 0.48 -7.52 -7.49
C MET A 363 1.30 -8.81 -7.55
N ARG A 364 2.15 -9.07 -6.54
CA ARG A 364 2.96 -10.29 -6.44
C ARG A 364 2.10 -11.56 -6.40
N ASN A 365 0.90 -11.45 -5.85
CA ASN A 365 -0.10 -12.52 -5.79
C ASN A 365 -1.12 -12.50 -6.97
N GLY A 366 -0.83 -11.75 -8.05
CA GLY A 366 -1.65 -11.73 -9.28
C GLY A 366 -2.96 -10.96 -9.19
N LEU A 367 -3.23 -10.25 -8.09
CA LEU A 367 -4.50 -9.62 -7.75
C LEU A 367 -4.49 -8.11 -8.07
N LEU A 368 -4.27 -7.75 -9.33
CA LEU A 368 -4.11 -6.35 -9.79
C LEU A 368 -5.26 -5.41 -9.36
N THR A 369 -6.50 -5.90 -9.37
CA THR A 369 -7.67 -5.12 -8.90
C THR A 369 -7.56 -4.75 -7.42
N MET A 370 -7.06 -5.67 -6.59
CA MET A 370 -6.82 -5.42 -5.16
C MET A 370 -5.63 -4.48 -4.96
N ALA A 371 -4.60 -4.55 -5.82
CA ALA A 371 -3.51 -3.59 -5.83
C ALA A 371 -4.03 -2.17 -6.10
N HIS A 372 -4.87 -1.99 -7.12
CA HIS A 372 -5.49 -0.70 -7.45
C HIS A 372 -6.40 -0.16 -6.31
N ALA A 373 -7.02 -1.04 -5.52
CA ALA A 373 -7.76 -0.63 -4.33
C ALA A 373 -6.83 -0.24 -3.16
N ALA A 374 -5.73 -0.96 -2.95
CA ALA A 374 -4.75 -0.70 -1.88
C ALA A 374 -3.93 0.58 -2.09
N VAL A 375 -3.81 1.06 -3.32
CA VAL A 375 -3.22 2.38 -3.65
C VAL A 375 -4.06 3.54 -3.11
N LYS A 376 -5.39 3.41 -3.05
CA LYS A 376 -6.33 4.48 -2.66
C LYS A 376 -6.42 4.60 -1.15
#